data_AF-A0A336LX64-F1
#
_entry.id   AF-A0A336LX64-F1
#
_cell.length_a   1.000
_cell.length_b   1.000
_cell.length_c   1.000
_cell.angle_alpha   90.00
_cell.angle_beta   90.00
_cell.angle_gamma   90.00
#
_symmetry.space_group_name_H-M   'P 1'
#
loop_
_entity.id
_entity.type
_entity.pdbx_description
1 polymer ?
#
loop_
_entity_poly.entity_id
_entity_poly.type
_entity_poly.pdbx_seq_one_letter_code
_entity_poly.pdbx_strand_id
1 'polypeptide(L)'
;MNGAERKAFLQFTTGCSSLPPGGLANLYPRLTIVRKVDAGEGSYPSVNTCVHYLKLPDYPTEEILRERLLTATKEKGFHLN
;
A
#
# COMPACT_ATOMS: atom_id res chain seq x y z
N MET A 1 -9.27 10.47 1.07
CA MET A 1 -8.60 9.99 -0.14
C MET A 1 -9.24 10.62 -1.38
N ASN A 2 -8.58 11.63 -1.94
CA ASN A 2 -8.92 12.21 -3.24
C ASN A 2 -8.43 11.33 -4.40
N GLY A 3 -8.71 11.71 -5.64
CA GLY A 3 -8.32 10.93 -6.83
C GLY A 3 -6.81 10.71 -6.96
N ALA A 4 -6.00 11.72 -6.62
CA ALA A 4 -4.54 11.62 -6.66
C ALA A 4 -4.00 10.66 -5.61
N GLU A 5 -4.54 10.69 -4.39
CA GLU A 5 -4.17 9.76 -3.30
C GLU A 5 -4.52 8.31 -3.65
N ARG A 6 -5.66 8.06 -4.32
CA ARG A 6 -6.04 6.73 -4.81
C ARG A 6 -5.09 6.22 -5.88
N LYS A 7 -4.69 7.08 -6.81
CA LYS A 7 -3.72 6.74 -7.87
C LYS A 7 -2.33 6.45 -7.28
N ALA A 8 -1.89 7.23 -6.31
CA ALA A 8 -0.64 7.01 -5.59
C ALA A 8 -0.66 5.67 -4.82
N PHE A 9 -1.77 5.37 -4.12
CA PHE A 9 -1.95 4.07 -3.46
C PHE A 9 -1.91 2.90 -4.44
N LEU A 10 -2.55 3.03 -5.60
CA LEU A 10 -2.53 1.98 -6.62
C LEU A 10 -1.11 1.77 -7.16
N GLN A 11 -0.40 2.85 -7.46
CA GLN A 11 1.00 2.80 -7.91
C GLN A 11 1.90 2.17 -6.84
N PHE A 12 1.69 2.52 -5.57
CA PHE A 12 2.44 1.97 -4.44
C PHE A 12 2.19 0.46 -4.30
N THR A 13 0.94 0.01 -4.38
CA THR A 13 0.57 -1.40 -4.14
C THR A 13 0.79 -2.32 -5.34
N THR A 14 0.69 -1.79 -6.56
CA THR A 14 0.70 -2.59 -7.80
C THR A 14 1.84 -2.27 -8.75
N GLY A 15 2.58 -1.18 -8.51
CA GLY A 15 3.54 -0.67 -9.49
C GLY A 15 2.90 -0.07 -10.75
N CYS A 16 1.56 -0.06 -10.87
CA CYS A 16 0.83 0.49 -11.98
C CYS A 16 -0.06 1.66 -11.54
N SER A 17 -0.16 2.68 -12.39
CA SER A 17 -0.96 3.87 -12.09
C SER A 17 -2.43 3.75 -12.54
N SER A 18 -2.81 2.60 -13.12
CA SER A 18 -4.15 2.30 -13.63
C SER A 18 -4.55 0.85 -13.38
N LEU A 19 -5.84 0.63 -13.16
CA LEU A 19 -6.43 -0.69 -12.99
C LEU A 19 -6.67 -1.39 -14.34
N PRO A 20 -6.71 -2.73 -14.37
CA PRO A 20 -7.16 -3.45 -15.55
C PRO A 20 -8.65 -3.20 -15.83
N PRO A 21 -9.11 -3.46 -17.06
CA PRO A 21 -10.54 -3.50 -17.36
C PRO A 21 -11.27 -4.42 -16.38
N GLY A 22 -12.36 -3.91 -15.77
CA GLY A 22 -13.06 -4.60 -14.67
C GLY A 22 -12.56 -4.25 -13.26
N GLY A 23 -11.58 -3.35 -13.13
CA GLY A 23 -11.18 -2.77 -11.84
C GLY A 23 -10.41 -3.73 -10.93
N LEU A 24 -10.47 -3.50 -9.62
CA LEU A 24 -9.77 -4.31 -8.62
C LEU A 24 -10.19 -5.80 -8.65
N ALA A 25 -11.42 -6.10 -9.09
CA ALA A 25 -11.91 -7.47 -9.21
C ALA A 25 -11.09 -8.29 -10.21
N ASN A 26 -10.51 -7.63 -11.21
CA ASN A 26 -9.69 -8.22 -12.26
C ASN A 26 -8.19 -7.98 -12.06
N LEU A 27 -7.78 -7.36 -10.94
CA LEU A 27 -6.38 -7.23 -10.59
C LEU A 27 -5.82 -8.63 -10.28
N TYR A 28 -4.82 -9.05 -11.06
CA TYR A 28 -4.14 -10.34 -10.89
C TYR A 28 -2.62 -10.15 -10.73
N PRO A 29 -2.01 -10.71 -9.67
CA PRO A 29 -2.65 -11.37 -8.53
C PRO A 29 -3.56 -10.40 -7.73
N ARG A 30 -4.49 -10.91 -6.92
CA ARG A 30 -5.37 -10.03 -6.12
C ARG A 30 -4.54 -9.28 -5.07
N LEU A 31 -4.85 -8.00 -4.87
CA LEU A 31 -4.27 -7.22 -3.76
C LEU A 31 -4.60 -7.91 -2.44
N THR A 32 -3.55 -8.33 -1.74
CA THR A 32 -3.65 -9.00 -0.45
C THR A 32 -3.05 -8.11 0.62
N ILE A 33 -3.80 -7.92 1.70
CA ILE A 33 -3.38 -7.11 2.84
C ILE A 33 -3.14 -8.03 4.02
N VAL A 34 -1.96 -7.94 4.63
CA VAL A 34 -1.63 -8.73 5.82
C VAL A 34 -1.04 -7.88 6.92
N ARG A 35 -1.14 -8.38 8.15
CA ARG A 35 -0.49 -7.79 9.31
C ARG A 35 1.02 -8.05 9.28
N LYS A 36 1.81 -7.01 9.54
CA LYS A 36 3.25 -7.08 9.77
C LYS A 36 3.50 -7.41 11.24
N VAL A 37 4.08 -8.56 11.53
CA VAL A 37 4.12 -9.14 12.90
C VAL A 37 5.29 -8.60 13.76
N ASP A 38 6.32 -8.01 13.13
CA ASP A 38 7.52 -7.49 13.82
C ASP A 38 7.77 -6.00 13.49
N ALA A 39 6.70 -5.24 13.47
CA ALA A 39 6.77 -3.81 13.17
C ALA A 39 6.91 -3.04 14.49
N GLY A 40 8.05 -2.37 14.71
CA GLY A 40 8.19 -1.41 15.81
C GLY A 40 7.13 -0.30 15.73
N GLU A 41 6.87 0.35 16.86
CA GLU A 41 5.95 1.48 16.94
C GLU A 41 6.33 2.54 15.89
N GLY A 42 5.35 3.01 15.12
CA GLY A 42 5.56 4.04 14.10
C GLY A 42 6.19 3.56 12.79
N SER A 43 6.41 2.25 12.61
CA SER A 43 6.88 1.72 11.32
C SER A 43 5.91 2.01 10.17
N TYR A 44 6.45 2.19 8.96
CA TYR A 44 5.66 2.38 7.74
C TYR A 44 5.21 1.05 7.13
N PRO A 45 4.12 1.05 6.34
CA PRO A 45 3.74 -0.12 5.56
C PRO A 45 4.81 -0.46 4.53
N SER A 46 4.91 -1.74 4.17
CA SER A 46 5.75 -2.20 3.07
C SER A 46 4.93 -3.01 2.08
N VAL A 47 5.39 -3.04 0.83
CA VAL A 47 4.67 -3.68 -0.27
C VAL A 47 5.62 -4.57 -1.06
N ASN A 48 5.15 -5.76 -1.44
CA ASN A 48 5.70 -6.51 -2.55
C ASN A 48 4.79 -6.29 -3.76
N THR A 49 5.23 -5.44 -4.69
CA THR A 49 4.46 -5.08 -5.88
C THR A 49 4.30 -6.23 -6.85
N CYS A 50 5.26 -7.16 -6.95
CA CYS A 50 5.18 -8.30 -7.88
C CYS A 50 4.00 -9.23 -7.60
N VAL A 51 3.58 -9.32 -6.34
CA VAL A 51 2.46 -10.16 -5.89
C VAL A 51 1.31 -9.36 -5.27
N HIS A 52 1.31 -8.04 -5.44
CA HIS A 52 0.31 -7.11 -4.88
C HIS A 52 0.06 -7.38 -3.39
N TYR A 53 1.13 -7.42 -2.59
CA TYR A 53 1.07 -7.83 -1.20
C TYR A 53 1.47 -6.69 -0.26
N LEU A 54 0.48 -6.11 0.41
CA LEU A 54 0.65 -4.98 1.33
C LEU A 54 0.76 -5.50 2.77
N LYS A 55 1.87 -5.22 3.43
CA LYS A 55 2.12 -5.52 4.85
C LYS A 55 1.86 -4.25 5.67
N LEU A 56 0.81 -4.28 6.48
CA LEU A 56 0.43 -3.19 7.38
C LEU A 56 0.84 -3.51 8.82
N PRO A 57 1.59 -2.61 9.50
CA PRO A 57 1.70 -2.62 10.95
C PRO A 57 0.33 -2.54 11.61
N ASP A 58 0.25 -3.02 12.85
CA ASP A 58 -0.94 -2.88 13.68
C ASP A 58 -0.97 -1.47 14.26
N TYR A 59 -1.72 -0.56 13.61
CA TYR A 59 -1.82 0.82 14.04
C TYR A 59 -2.95 0.98 15.06
N PRO A 60 -2.73 1.69 16.18
CA PRO A 60 -3.72 1.78 17.25
C PRO A 60 -4.96 2.61 16.88
N THR A 61 -4.86 3.48 15.87
CA THR A 61 -6.00 4.28 15.38
C THR A 61 -6.04 4.39 13.86
N GLU A 62 -7.22 4.68 13.30
CA GLU A 62 -7.42 4.89 11.86
C GLU A 62 -6.61 6.11 11.36
N GLU A 63 -6.50 7.15 12.18
CA GLU A 63 -5.78 8.38 11.85
C GLU A 63 -4.30 8.08 11.61
N ILE A 64 -3.68 7.28 12.48
CA ILE A 64 -2.28 6.86 12.36
C ILE A 64 -2.10 5.98 11.11
N LEU A 65 -3.00 5.03 10.89
CA LEU A 65 -2.97 4.20 9.68
C LEU A 65 -3.00 5.07 8.43
N ARG A 66 -3.94 6.01 8.37
CA ARG A 66 -4.11 6.90 7.22
C ARG A 66 -2.88 7.77 7.00
N GLU A 67 -2.36 8.38 8.05
CA GLU A 67 -1.17 9.23 7.98
C GLU A 67 0.04 8.45 7.45
N ARG A 68 0.32 7.29 8.03
CA ARG A 68 1.46 6.44 7.66
C ARG A 68 1.32 5.88 6.25
N LEU A 69 0.12 5.44 5.88
CA LEU A 69 -0.17 4.92 4.54
C LEU A 69 0.01 6.02 3.49
N LEU A 70 -0.61 7.19 3.67
CA LEU A 70 -0.49 8.28 2.71
C LEU A 70 0.96 8.78 2.58
N THR A 71 1.69 8.82 3.69
CA THR A 71 3.12 9.16 3.68
C THR A 71 3.92 8.16 2.85
N ALA A 72 3.73 6.85 3.08
CA ALA A 72 4.41 5.82 2.31
C ALA A 72 4.07 5.86 0.81
N THR A 73 2.82 6.20 0.44
CA THR A 73 2.44 6.33 -0.99
C THR A 73 3.05 7.55 -1.69
N LYS A 74 3.52 8.54 -0.93
CA LYS A 74 4.13 9.77 -1.46
C LYS A 74 5.64 9.62 -1.65
N GLU A 75 6.28 8.68 -0.96
CA GLU A 75 7.69 8.38 -1.17
C GLU A 75 7.91 7.78 -2.56
N LYS A 76 8.75 8.46 -3.35
CA LYS A 76 9.18 8.00 -4.67
C LYS A 76 10.49 7.24 -4.51
N GLY A 77 10.45 5.94 -4.30
CA GLY A 77 11.67 5.15 -4.35
C GLY A 77 11.54 3.78 -3.72
N PHE A 78 11.92 2.77 -4.48
CA PHE A 78 12.14 1.43 -3.98
C PHE A 78 13.26 1.48 -2.92
N HIS A 79 12.91 1.37 -1.65
CA HIS A 79 13.86 0.86 -0.66
C HIS A 79 13.95 -0.66 -0.86
N LEU A 80 14.85 -1.07 -1.77
CA LEU A 80 15.43 -2.41 -1.74
C LEU A 80 16.09 -2.55 -0.37
N ASN A 81 15.55 -3.44 0.47
CA ASN A 81 16.35 -4.02 1.55
C ASN A 81 17.34 -5.00 0.93
#